data_AF-A0A2V7SEX4-F1
#
_entry.id   AF-A0A2V7SEX4-F1
#
_cell.length_a   1.000
_cell.length_b   1.000
_cell.length_c   1.000
_cell.angle_alpha   90.00
_cell.angle_beta   90.00
_cell.angle_gamma   90.00
#
_symmetry.space_group_name_H-M   'P 1'
#
loop_
_entity.id
_entity.type
_entity.pdbx_description
1 polymer ?
#
loop_
_entity_poly.entity_id
_entity_poly.type
_entity_poly.pdbx_seq_one_letter_code
_entity_poly.pdbx_strand_id
1 'polypeptide(L)'
;MRTLPIALFLLAACGPSDPCRSSAMHLRRRYAERYIGHWVVAHGDTLTLPQMGDRFKLAEIVLDTGRLVVRRTCHFRGTLVFQVPPETLAVTWSGQPEQALIFGWPAELGPFAGIGATRVGDSLAGAILFDERLGVRVPPGVTARFVAGRAR
;
A
#
# COMPACT_ATOMS: atom_id res chain seq x y z
N MET A 1 45.06 40.98 -11.47
CA MET A 1 43.63 40.83 -11.77
C MET A 1 43.46 39.76 -12.84
N ARG A 2 42.98 38.56 -12.48
CA ARG A 2 42.57 37.50 -13.40
C ARG A 2 41.37 36.81 -12.78
N THR A 3 40.18 37.26 -13.15
CA THR A 3 38.91 36.66 -12.78
C THR A 3 38.71 35.39 -13.60
N LEU A 4 38.82 34.22 -12.95
CA LEU A 4 38.36 32.95 -13.50
C LEU A 4 36.81 32.95 -13.50
N PRO A 5 36.13 32.56 -14.60
CA PRO A 5 34.69 32.37 -14.55
C PRO A 5 34.41 31.07 -13.80
N ILE A 6 33.80 31.20 -12.62
CA ILE A 6 33.20 30.09 -11.89
C ILE A 6 31.98 29.66 -12.71
N ALA A 7 32.13 28.60 -13.51
CA ALA A 7 31.02 27.92 -14.15
C ALA A 7 30.19 27.24 -13.06
N LEU A 8 29.07 27.85 -12.67
CA LEU A 8 28.03 27.22 -11.86
C LEU A 8 27.44 26.05 -12.66
N PHE A 9 27.96 24.84 -12.43
CA PHE A 9 27.25 23.60 -12.78
C PHE A 9 26.04 23.48 -11.84
N LEU A 10 24.91 24.05 -12.26
CA LEU A 10 23.60 23.68 -11.75
C LEU A 10 23.36 22.22 -12.19
N LEU A 11 23.62 21.28 -11.28
CA LEU A 11 23.16 19.90 -11.41
C LEU A 11 21.63 19.94 -11.41
N ALA A 12 21.05 20.09 -12.60
CA ALA A 12 19.65 19.77 -12.83
C ALA A 12 19.48 18.33 -12.37
N ALA A 13 18.72 18.13 -11.28
CA ALA A 13 18.37 16.81 -10.82
C ALA A 13 17.61 16.11 -11.96
N CYS A 14 18.30 15.25 -12.71
CA CYS A 14 17.76 14.48 -13.83
C CYS A 14 16.82 13.39 -13.30
N GLY A 15 15.72 13.81 -12.69
CA GLY A 15 14.56 12.98 -12.41
C GLY A 15 13.45 13.32 -13.40
N PRO A 16 12.61 12.35 -13.80
CA PRO A 16 11.41 12.66 -14.58
C PRO A 16 10.54 13.66 -13.81
N SER A 17 10.09 14.71 -14.51
CA SER A 17 9.22 15.76 -13.96
C SER A 17 7.88 15.22 -13.44
N ASP A 18 7.44 14.08 -13.99
CA ASP A 18 6.33 13.29 -13.47
C ASP A 18 6.80 11.85 -13.16
N PRO A 19 6.86 11.44 -11.88
CA PRO A 19 7.31 10.09 -11.51
C PRO A 19 6.41 8.99 -12.08
N CYS A 20 5.15 9.31 -12.41
CA CYS A 20 4.21 8.36 -13.01
C CYS A 20 4.44 8.10 -14.50
N ARG A 21 5.27 8.91 -15.17
CA ARG A 21 5.70 8.68 -16.57
C ARG A 21 7.07 8.01 -16.67
N SER A 22 7.70 7.69 -15.54
CA SER A 22 9.03 7.06 -15.54
C SER A 22 9.01 5.64 -16.11
N SER A 23 10.14 5.21 -16.71
CA SER A 23 10.35 3.83 -17.17
C SER A 23 10.21 2.81 -16.04
N ALA A 24 10.65 3.16 -14.83
CA ALA A 24 10.45 2.34 -13.62
C ALA A 24 8.96 2.07 -13.34
N MET A 25 8.08 3.04 -13.64
CA MET A 25 6.65 2.88 -13.46
C MET A 25 6.04 1.89 -14.46
N HIS A 26 6.60 1.77 -15.67
CA HIS A 26 6.17 0.76 -16.63
C HIS A 26 6.43 -0.67 -16.14
N LEU A 27 7.58 -0.91 -15.48
CA LEU A 27 7.87 -2.21 -14.86
C LEU A 27 6.93 -2.49 -13.69
N ARG A 28 6.74 -1.52 -12.79
CA ARG A 28 5.80 -1.65 -11.65
C ARG A 28 4.37 -1.97 -12.10
N ARG A 29 3.91 -1.37 -13.20
CA ARG A 29 2.60 -1.68 -13.81
C ARG A 29 2.47 -3.16 -14.15
N ARG A 30 3.47 -3.76 -14.80
CA ARG A 30 3.42 -5.19 -15.17
C ARG A 30 3.30 -6.11 -13.96
N TYR A 31 4.00 -5.81 -12.87
CA TYR A 31 3.86 -6.58 -11.64
C TYR A 31 2.51 -6.34 -10.96
N ALA A 32 2.04 -5.09 -10.96
CA ALA A 32 0.76 -4.68 -10.42
C ALA A 32 -0.43 -5.34 -11.13
N GLU A 33 -0.33 -5.61 -12.44
CA GLU A 33 -1.41 -6.20 -13.25
C GLU A 33 -2.03 -7.46 -12.65
N ARG A 34 -1.21 -8.25 -11.94
CA ARG A 34 -1.61 -9.50 -11.29
C ARG A 34 -2.54 -9.27 -10.10
N TYR A 35 -2.49 -8.11 -9.47
CA TYR A 35 -3.20 -7.78 -8.23
C TYR A 35 -4.42 -6.89 -8.46
N ILE A 36 -4.56 -6.31 -9.66
CA ILE A 36 -5.69 -5.43 -10.00
C ILE A 36 -7.00 -6.19 -9.87
N GLY A 37 -8.00 -5.54 -9.30
CA GLY A 37 -9.37 -6.02 -9.26
C GLY A 37 -10.03 -5.77 -7.91
N HIS A 38 -11.20 -6.35 -7.79
CA HIS A 38 -11.94 -6.39 -6.54
C HIS A 38 -11.74 -7.76 -5.89
N TRP A 39 -11.31 -7.75 -4.63
CA TRP A 39 -11.04 -8.91 -3.81
C TRP A 39 -11.91 -8.87 -2.57
N VAL A 40 -12.66 -9.93 -2.33
CA VAL A 40 -13.56 -10.08 -1.19
C VAL A 40 -12.90 -11.02 -0.19
N VAL A 41 -12.70 -10.56 1.04
CA VAL A 41 -12.10 -11.34 2.11
C VAL A 41 -13.04 -12.49 2.46
N ALA A 42 -12.62 -13.72 2.13
CA ALA A 42 -13.37 -14.94 2.40
C ALA A 42 -13.04 -15.49 3.80
N HIS A 43 -11.75 -15.42 4.15
CA HIS A 43 -11.25 -15.79 5.46
C HIS A 43 -10.31 -14.70 5.93
N GLY A 44 -10.49 -14.22 7.16
CA GLY A 44 -9.60 -13.23 7.73
C GLY A 44 -9.70 -13.27 9.23
N ASP A 45 -8.55 -13.18 9.88
CA ASP A 45 -8.50 -12.93 11.31
C ASP A 45 -9.16 -11.56 11.52
N THR A 46 -10.09 -11.48 12.48
CA THR A 46 -10.53 -10.17 12.96
C THR A 46 -9.33 -9.55 13.64
N LEU A 47 -8.89 -8.39 13.14
CA LEU A 47 -7.84 -7.65 13.81
C LEU A 47 -8.45 -7.06 15.09
N THR A 48 -8.20 -7.73 16.20
CA THR A 48 -8.49 -7.21 17.54
C THR A 48 -7.36 -6.29 17.93
N LEU A 49 -7.61 -4.98 17.97
CA LEU A 49 -6.71 -3.98 18.55
C LEU A 49 -7.27 -3.52 19.89
N PRO A 50 -6.79 -4.07 21.02
CA PRO A 50 -7.34 -3.77 22.35
C PRO A 50 -7.29 -2.27 22.72
N GLN A 51 -6.37 -1.52 22.10
CA GLN A 51 -6.16 -0.09 22.39
C GLN A 51 -7.15 0.84 21.65
N MET A 52 -7.88 0.33 20.63
CA MET A 52 -8.69 1.15 19.71
C MET A 52 -10.18 0.80 19.70
N GLY A 53 -10.62 -0.12 20.56
CA GLY A 53 -11.95 -0.72 20.47
C GLY A 53 -11.93 -1.92 19.53
N ASP A 54 -12.52 -3.01 19.97
CA ASP A 54 -11.95 -4.35 19.80
C ASP A 54 -11.97 -4.98 18.40
N ARG A 55 -12.41 -4.34 17.32
CA ARG A 55 -12.61 -5.09 16.05
C ARG A 55 -12.42 -4.24 14.80
N PHE A 56 -11.35 -4.54 14.06
CA PHE A 56 -11.23 -4.21 12.64
C PHE A 56 -11.42 -5.46 11.81
N LYS A 57 -12.41 -5.43 10.91
CA LYS A 57 -12.67 -6.55 10.00
C LYS A 57 -12.63 -6.05 8.57
N LEU A 58 -11.53 -6.36 7.89
CA LEU A 58 -11.38 -6.08 6.45
C LEU A 58 -12.36 -6.97 5.68
N ALA A 59 -13.18 -6.36 4.83
CA ALA A 59 -14.17 -7.03 4.02
C ALA A 59 -13.74 -7.09 2.55
N GLU A 60 -13.25 -5.98 2.01
CA GLU A 60 -12.93 -5.88 0.58
C GLU A 60 -11.65 -5.08 0.36
N ILE A 61 -10.96 -5.44 -0.71
CA ILE A 61 -9.78 -4.75 -1.24
C ILE A 61 -10.04 -4.49 -2.72
N VAL A 62 -10.04 -3.22 -3.11
CA VAL A 62 -10.14 -2.81 -4.51
C VAL A 62 -8.80 -2.19 -4.91
N LEU A 63 -8.09 -2.84 -5.84
CA LEU A 63 -6.82 -2.36 -6.37
C LEU A 63 -7.02 -1.97 -7.83
N ASP A 64 -6.83 -0.70 -8.16
CA ASP A 64 -6.97 -0.21 -9.53
C ASP A 64 -5.66 0.36 -10.10
N THR A 65 -5.69 0.81 -11.35
CA THR A 65 -4.52 1.34 -12.07
C THR A 65 -4.41 2.86 -12.08
N GLY A 66 -5.33 3.56 -11.44
CA GLY A 66 -5.29 5.00 -11.27
C GLY A 66 -3.98 5.39 -10.61
N ARG A 67 -3.25 6.34 -11.20
CA ARG A 67 -1.93 6.74 -10.71
C ARG A 67 -2.04 7.98 -9.85
N LEU A 68 -1.37 7.97 -8.71
CA LEU A 68 -1.34 9.07 -7.75
C LEU A 68 0.13 9.37 -7.39
N VAL A 69 0.51 10.63 -7.49
CA VAL A 69 1.81 11.09 -7.00
C VAL A 69 1.66 11.45 -5.53
N VAL A 70 2.30 10.66 -4.65
CA VAL A 70 2.37 10.96 -3.22
C VAL A 70 3.80 11.40 -2.91
N ARG A 71 3.94 12.64 -2.45
CA ARG A 71 5.23 13.33 -2.25
C ARG A 71 6.07 13.41 -3.53
N ARG A 72 6.81 12.36 -3.87
CA ARG A 72 7.68 12.25 -5.06
C ARG A 72 7.65 10.86 -5.70
N THR A 73 6.75 9.99 -5.24
CA THR A 73 6.66 8.61 -5.70
C THR A 73 5.30 8.38 -6.34
N CYS A 74 5.30 7.71 -7.48
CA CYS A 74 4.06 7.27 -8.10
C CYS A 74 3.58 5.98 -7.46
N HIS A 75 2.33 6.00 -7.01
CA HIS A 75 1.59 4.86 -6.50
C HIS A 75 0.33 4.62 -7.34
N PHE A 76 -0.23 3.45 -7.20
CA PHE A 76 -1.57 3.13 -7.70
C PHE A 76 -2.61 3.47 -6.64
N ARG A 77 -3.84 3.75 -7.07
CA ARG A 77 -4.98 3.97 -6.19
C ARG A 77 -5.61 2.64 -5.82
N GLY A 78 -6.09 2.56 -4.59
CA GLY A 78 -6.92 1.47 -4.14
C GLY A 78 -7.89 1.92 -3.06
N THR A 79 -8.72 0.99 -2.63
CA THR A 79 -9.71 1.19 -1.58
C THR A 79 -9.75 -0.03 -0.68
N LEU A 80 -9.85 0.19 0.63
CA LEU A 80 -10.14 -0.84 1.62
C LEU A 80 -11.52 -0.61 2.19
N VAL A 81 -12.32 -1.67 2.28
CA VAL A 81 -13.65 -1.64 2.89
C VAL A 81 -13.62 -2.48 4.14
N PHE A 82 -14.04 -1.90 5.25
CA PHE A 82 -14.15 -2.56 6.54
C PHE A 82 -15.62 -2.83 6.86
N GLN A 83 -15.87 -4.02 7.42
CA GLN A 83 -17.16 -4.38 7.97
C GLN A 83 -17.34 -3.82 9.39
N VAL A 84 -16.25 -3.75 10.16
CA VAL A 84 -16.25 -3.27 11.54
C VAL A 84 -14.99 -2.43 11.75
N PRO A 85 -15.09 -1.17 12.21
CA PRO A 85 -16.28 -0.34 11.99
C PRO A 85 -16.61 -0.26 10.48
N PRO A 86 -17.86 0.02 10.08
CA PRO A 86 -18.22 0.16 8.67
C PRO A 86 -17.59 1.43 8.09
N GLU A 87 -16.44 1.27 7.44
CA GLU A 87 -15.64 2.38 6.92
C GLU A 87 -15.01 2.00 5.59
N THR A 88 -14.81 2.99 4.72
CA THR A 88 -14.13 2.81 3.43
C THR A 88 -12.99 3.80 3.32
N LEU A 89 -11.80 3.29 3.10
CA LEU A 89 -10.57 4.09 3.08
C LEU A 89 -9.96 4.12 1.70
N ALA A 90 -9.73 5.32 1.20
CA ALA A 90 -8.87 5.54 0.05
C ALA A 90 -7.42 5.26 0.45
N VAL A 91 -6.75 4.38 -0.29
CA VAL A 91 -5.38 3.98 -0.05
C VAL A 91 -4.55 4.11 -1.33
N THR A 92 -3.24 4.05 -1.16
CA THR A 92 -2.29 3.93 -2.27
C THR A 92 -1.60 2.59 -2.21
N TRP A 93 -1.12 2.08 -3.34
CA TRP A 93 -0.42 0.79 -3.35
C TRP A 93 0.65 0.71 -4.44
N SER A 94 1.49 -0.30 -4.37
CA SER A 94 2.48 -0.62 -5.39
C SER A 94 2.59 -2.13 -5.59
N GLY A 95 2.65 -2.57 -6.83
CA GLY A 95 2.95 -3.96 -7.17
C GLY A 95 4.46 -4.23 -7.18
N GLN A 96 4.88 -5.28 -6.47
CA GLN A 96 6.21 -5.87 -6.53
C GLN A 96 6.15 -7.29 -7.13
N PRO A 97 7.29 -7.86 -7.56
CA PRO A 97 7.32 -9.23 -8.06
C PRO A 97 6.83 -10.28 -7.05
N GLU A 98 7.00 -10.02 -5.76
CA GLU A 98 6.64 -10.95 -4.68
C GLU A 98 5.24 -10.66 -4.11
N GLN A 99 4.86 -9.37 -4.00
CA GLN A 99 3.64 -8.95 -3.32
C GLN A 99 3.13 -7.59 -3.81
N ALA A 100 1.84 -7.32 -3.59
CA ALA A 100 1.32 -5.96 -3.55
C ALA A 100 1.55 -5.39 -2.15
N LEU A 101 2.03 -4.15 -2.09
CA LEU A 101 2.09 -3.39 -0.85
C LEU A 101 1.09 -2.25 -0.90
N ILE A 102 0.21 -2.18 0.09
CA ILE A 102 -0.88 -1.20 0.22
C ILE A 102 -0.58 -0.32 1.43
N PHE A 103 -0.75 0.99 1.31
CA PHE A 103 -0.35 2.00 2.29
C PHE A 103 -1.28 3.21 2.26
N GLY A 104 -1.06 4.14 3.20
CA GLY A 104 -1.79 5.41 3.26
C GLY A 104 -2.99 5.38 4.20
N TRP A 105 -2.94 4.52 5.21
CA TRP A 105 -3.87 4.61 6.32
C TRP A 105 -3.71 5.94 7.07
N PRO A 106 -4.82 6.60 7.45
CA PRO A 106 -4.80 7.67 8.44
C PRO A 106 -4.22 7.16 9.76
N ALA A 107 -3.31 7.92 10.37
CA ALA A 107 -2.68 7.54 11.63
C ALA A 107 -3.70 7.48 12.79
N GLU A 108 -4.81 8.18 12.64
CA GLU A 108 -5.94 8.24 13.56
C GLU A 108 -6.70 6.91 13.63
N LEU A 109 -6.64 6.10 12.58
CA LEU A 109 -7.31 4.79 12.51
C LEU A 109 -6.45 3.65 13.04
N GLY A 110 -5.16 3.88 13.27
CA GLY A 110 -4.32 2.98 14.03
C GLY A 110 -2.87 2.91 13.57
N PRO A 111 -2.08 2.04 14.23
CA PRO A 111 -0.64 1.92 14.05
C PRO A 111 -0.25 1.11 12.80
N PHE A 112 -0.96 1.31 11.70
CA PHE A 112 -0.82 0.50 10.50
C PHE A 112 0.28 1.04 9.60
N ALA A 113 1.26 0.19 9.28
CA ALA A 113 2.27 0.50 8.27
C ALA A 113 1.75 0.23 6.85
N GLY A 114 0.79 -0.69 6.70
CA GLY A 114 0.24 -1.07 5.40
C GLY A 114 -0.26 -2.51 5.37
N ILE A 115 -0.52 -3.04 4.17
CA ILE A 115 -0.81 -4.46 3.93
C ILE A 115 0.22 -4.98 2.94
N GLY A 116 0.80 -6.15 3.24
CA GLY A 116 1.50 -6.97 2.26
C GLY A 116 0.59 -8.09 1.80
N ALA A 117 0.41 -8.27 0.48
CA ALA A 117 -0.48 -9.27 -0.05
C ALA A 117 0.04 -9.95 -1.32
N THR A 118 0.01 -11.27 -1.33
CA THR A 118 0.53 -12.13 -2.39
C THR A 118 -0.61 -12.84 -3.10
N ARG A 119 -0.55 -12.90 -4.43
CA ARG A 119 -1.53 -13.63 -5.23
C ARG A 119 -1.15 -15.11 -5.31
N VAL A 120 -2.10 -15.97 -5.01
CA VAL A 120 -1.99 -17.44 -5.12
C VAL A 120 -3.19 -17.92 -5.91
N GLY A 121 -3.00 -18.29 -7.19
CA GLY A 121 -4.11 -18.57 -8.09
C GLY A 121 -5.06 -17.37 -8.19
N ASP A 122 -6.35 -17.58 -7.96
CA ASP A 122 -7.37 -16.51 -7.91
C ASP A 122 -7.69 -16.03 -6.50
N SER A 123 -6.75 -16.22 -5.57
CA SER A 123 -6.82 -15.72 -4.21
C SER A 123 -5.70 -14.72 -3.92
N LEU A 124 -5.97 -13.84 -2.97
CA LEU A 124 -5.01 -12.88 -2.43
C LEU A 124 -4.83 -13.18 -0.94
N ALA A 125 -3.66 -13.67 -0.58
CA ALA A 125 -3.28 -13.96 0.81
C ALA A 125 -2.40 -12.83 1.33
N GLY A 126 -2.73 -12.25 2.47
CA GLY A 126 -1.97 -11.10 2.97
C GLY A 126 -2.00 -10.96 4.47
N ALA A 127 -1.27 -9.96 4.94
CA ALA A 127 -1.22 -9.58 6.34
C ALA A 127 -1.15 -8.05 6.48
N ILE A 128 -1.78 -7.52 7.54
CA ILE A 128 -1.55 -6.15 7.97
C ILE A 128 -0.13 -6.06 8.55
N LEU A 129 0.59 -5.04 8.12
CA LEU A 129 1.93 -4.67 8.56
C LEU A 129 1.80 -3.59 9.64
N PHE A 130 2.55 -3.74 10.72
CA PHE A 130 2.57 -2.79 11.84
C PHE A 130 3.87 -2.01 11.84
N ASP A 131 3.81 -0.75 12.24
CA ASP A 131 5.02 0.06 12.42
C ASP A 131 5.50 -0.05 13.88
N GLU A 132 6.65 -0.68 14.09
CA GLU A 132 7.28 -0.82 15.40
C GLU A 132 7.57 0.54 16.07
N ARG A 133 7.81 1.58 15.27
CA ARG A 133 8.10 2.94 15.77
C ARG A 133 6.88 3.60 16.39
N LEU A 134 5.68 3.12 16.07
CA LEU A 134 4.43 3.58 16.68
C LEU A 134 4.19 2.95 18.06
N GLY A 135 5.16 2.18 18.58
CA GLY A 135 5.13 1.64 19.94
C GLY A 135 4.14 0.50 20.14
N VAL A 136 3.63 -0.06 19.05
CA VAL A 136 2.58 -1.08 19.10
C VAL A 136 3.20 -2.45 19.23
N ARG A 137 3.13 -2.98 20.45
CA ARG A 137 3.51 -4.36 20.75
C ARG A 137 2.36 -5.28 20.37
N VAL A 138 2.49 -5.92 19.21
CA VAL A 138 1.59 -7.00 18.77
C VAL A 138 1.95 -8.26 19.57
N PRO A 139 1.04 -8.81 20.39
CA PRO A 139 1.30 -10.04 21.12
C PRO A 139 1.67 -11.19 20.16
N PRO A 140 2.60 -12.09 20.54
CA PRO A 140 2.86 -13.29 19.75
C PRO A 140 1.57 -14.06 19.48
N GLY A 141 1.32 -14.40 18.21
CA GLY A 141 0.11 -15.10 17.76
C GLY A 141 -1.01 -14.21 17.23
N VAL A 142 -0.92 -12.88 17.36
CA VAL A 142 -1.82 -11.96 16.64
C VAL A 142 -1.34 -11.83 15.20
N THR A 143 -1.97 -12.61 14.32
CA THR A 143 -1.80 -12.47 12.88
C THR A 143 -2.98 -11.72 12.31
N ALA A 144 -2.77 -10.57 11.70
CA ALA A 144 -3.81 -9.87 10.94
C ALA A 144 -3.85 -10.42 9.52
N ARG A 145 -4.00 -11.74 9.38
CA ARG A 145 -3.92 -12.45 8.11
C ARG A 145 -5.28 -12.51 7.45
N PHE A 146 -5.28 -12.51 6.13
CA PHE A 146 -6.47 -12.71 5.34
C PHE A 146 -6.19 -13.52 4.08
N VAL A 147 -7.26 -14.11 3.56
CA VAL A 147 -7.39 -14.71 2.24
C VAL A 147 -8.63 -14.12 1.61
N ALA A 148 -8.45 -13.46 0.47
CA ALA A 148 -9.51 -12.87 -0.32
C ALA A 148 -9.65 -13.61 -1.65
N GLY A 149 -10.89 -13.89 -2.06
CA GLY A 149 -11.21 -14.39 -3.38
C GLY A 149 -11.48 -13.23 -4.33
N ARG A 150 -11.24 -13.43 -5.63
CA ARG A 150 -11.58 -12.41 -6.64
C ARG A 150 -13.10 -12.31 -6.80
N ALA A 151 -13.64 -11.11 -6.71
CA ALA A 151 -15.02 -10.85 -7.10
C ALA A 151 -15.14 -11.06 -8.62
N ARG A 152 -16.15 -11.82 -9.05
CA ARG A 152 -16.44 -12.07 -10.46
C ARG A 152 -17.29 -10.95 -11.05
#